data_AF-A0A7J9K896-F1
#
_entry.id   AF-A0A7J9K896-F1
#
_cell.length_a   1.000
_cell.length_b   1.000
_cell.length_c   1.000
_cell.angle_alpha   90.00
_cell.angle_beta   90.00
_cell.angle_gamma   90.00
#
_symmetry.space_group_name_H-M   'P 1'
#
loop_
_entity.id
_entity.type
_entity.pdbx_description
1 polymer ?
#
loop_
_entity_poly.entity_id
_entity_poly.type
_entity_poly.pdbx_seq_one_letter_code
_entity_poly.pdbx_strand_id
1 'polypeptide(L)'
;MGNVVHAAISTVSVVLYFCFFVMGFGPIPNILCAEIFPTRVRGICIAICALTFWICDIIVTYSLPVLLKSVGLAGVFGMYAVVCVISWVFVFLKVPETKGMPLEVITEFFSVGAKQVAAAKNN
;
A
#
# COMPACT_ATOMS: atom_id res chain seq x y z
N MET A 1 -36.58 4.29 17.74
CA MET A 1 -35.52 5.32 17.67
C MET A 1 -34.09 4.75 17.73
N GLY A 2 -33.78 3.71 18.52
CA GLY A 2 -32.40 3.21 18.66
C GLY A 2 -31.73 2.71 17.37
N ASN A 3 -32.47 2.05 16.47
CA ASN A 3 -31.91 1.50 15.23
C ASN A 3 -31.36 2.56 14.27
N VAL A 4 -31.98 3.75 14.24
CA VAL A 4 -31.52 4.86 13.38
C VAL A 4 -30.22 5.46 13.92
N VAL A 5 -30.08 5.52 15.25
CA VAL A 5 -28.85 6.00 15.91
C VAL A 5 -27.69 5.03 15.64
N HIS A 6 -27.92 3.71 15.78
CA HIS A 6 -26.91 2.71 15.43
C HIS A 6 -26.54 2.73 13.94
N ALA A 7 -27.52 2.86 13.06
CA ALA A 7 -27.28 2.98 11.62
C ALA A 7 -26.46 4.24 11.29
N ALA A 8 -26.83 5.39 11.85
CA ALA A 8 -26.12 6.66 11.64
C ALA A 8 -24.67 6.57 12.14
N ILE A 9 -24.43 5.99 13.33
CA ILE A 9 -23.08 5.79 13.87
C ILE A 9 -22.25 4.88 12.94
N SER A 10 -22.83 3.78 12.47
CA SER A 10 -22.15 2.86 11.54
C SER A 10 -21.86 3.50 10.18
N THR A 11 -22.77 4.32 9.66
CA THR A 11 -22.53 5.00 8.38
C THR A 11 -21.44 6.06 8.51
N VAL A 12 -21.48 6.87 9.57
CA VAL A 12 -20.48 7.92 9.81
C VAL A 12 -19.08 7.31 10.02
N SER A 13 -18.96 6.21 10.77
CA SER A 13 -17.67 5.55 10.99
C SER A 13 -17.06 5.01 9.69
N VAL A 14 -17.88 4.40 8.83
CA VAL A 14 -17.43 3.89 7.52
C VAL A 14 -17.02 5.04 6.59
N VAL A 15 -17.79 6.14 6.56
CA VAL A 15 -17.47 7.32 5.75
C VAL A 15 -16.15 7.94 6.19
N LEU A 16 -15.96 8.14 7.50
CA LEU A 16 -14.70 8.66 8.04
C LEU A 16 -13.52 7.77 7.68
N TYR A 17 -13.64 6.46 7.90
CA TYR A 17 -12.62 5.48 7.49
C TYR A 17 -12.28 5.62 6.01
N PHE A 18 -13.29 5.73 5.14
CA PHE A 18 -13.09 5.86 3.70
C PHE A 18 -12.36 7.17 3.32
N CYS A 19 -12.71 8.29 3.97
CA CYS A 19 -12.04 9.57 3.76
C CYS A 19 -10.55 9.51 4.12
N PHE A 20 -10.21 8.93 5.28
CA PHE A 20 -8.81 8.77 5.69
C PHE A 20 -8.07 7.76 4.80
N PHE A 21 -8.74 6.68 4.41
CA PHE A 21 -8.17 5.66 3.53
C PHE A 21 -7.81 6.25 2.15
N VAL A 22 -8.72 7.00 1.52
CA VAL A 22 -8.47 7.66 0.23
C VAL A 22 -7.33 8.68 0.32
N MET A 23 -7.30 9.47 1.39
CA MET A 23 -6.27 10.49 1.59
C MET A 23 -4.88 9.87 1.82
N GLY A 24 -4.81 8.70 2.45
CA GLY A 24 -3.57 7.97 2.71
C GLY A 24 -3.18 7.02 1.57
N PHE A 25 -3.94 5.93 1.40
CA PHE A 25 -3.60 4.84 0.48
C PHE A 25 -3.71 5.20 -1.00
N GLY A 26 -4.44 6.26 -1.37
CA GLY A 26 -4.53 6.72 -2.76
C GLY A 26 -3.23 7.38 -3.26
N PRO A 27 -2.82 8.52 -2.69
CA PRO A 27 -1.67 9.27 -3.19
C PRO A 27 -0.33 8.79 -2.61
N ILE A 28 -0.28 8.34 -1.35
CA ILE A 28 1.01 8.11 -0.66
C ILE A 28 1.84 7.01 -1.35
N PRO A 29 1.30 5.81 -1.68
CA PRO A 29 2.10 4.78 -2.34
C PRO A 29 2.55 5.20 -3.75
N ASN A 30 1.69 5.92 -4.48
CA ASN A 30 2.00 6.40 -5.82
C ASN A 30 3.12 7.46 -5.79
N ILE A 31 3.09 8.38 -4.82
CA ILE A 31 4.12 9.39 -4.61
C ILE A 31 5.42 8.73 -4.15
N LEU A 32 5.37 7.82 -3.19
CA LEU A 32 6.55 7.12 -2.66
C LEU A 32 7.26 6.32 -3.76
N CYS A 33 6.51 5.65 -4.64
CA CYS A 33 7.07 5.01 -5.82
C CYS A 33 7.74 6.04 -6.75
N ALA A 34 7.12 7.20 -6.98
CA ALA A 34 7.70 8.24 -7.82
C ALA A 34 8.96 8.89 -7.22
N GLU A 35 9.10 8.91 -5.89
CA GLU A 35 10.25 9.47 -5.15
C GLU A 35 11.43 8.49 -5.01
N ILE A 36 11.16 7.19 -4.90
CA ILE A 36 12.22 6.17 -4.72
C ILE A 36 12.92 5.82 -6.04
N PHE A 37 12.22 5.89 -7.19
CA PHE A 37 12.75 5.39 -8.46
C PHE A 37 13.46 6.46 -9.30
N PRO A 38 14.68 6.17 -9.82
CA PRO A 38 15.41 7.10 -10.67
C PRO A 38 14.68 7.34 -12.00
N THR A 39 14.75 8.58 -12.51
CA THR A 39 14.01 9.08 -13.69
C THR A 39 14.17 8.23 -14.95
N ARG A 40 15.29 7.50 -15.09
CA ARG A 40 15.56 6.60 -16.23
C ARG A 40 14.69 5.34 -16.27
N VAL A 41 14.31 4.78 -15.12
CA VAL A 41 13.58 3.50 -15.02
C VAL A 41 12.21 3.63 -14.37
N ARG A 42 11.86 4.84 -13.91
CA ARG A 42 10.61 5.17 -13.23
C ARG A 42 9.36 4.63 -13.94
N GLY A 43 9.29 4.72 -15.27
CA GLY A 43 8.14 4.21 -16.02
C GLY A 43 7.89 2.71 -15.86
N ILE A 44 8.96 1.90 -15.90
CA ILE A 44 8.87 0.44 -15.75
C ILE A 44 8.57 0.08 -14.30
N CYS A 45 9.22 0.72 -13.34
CA CYS A 45 9.00 0.47 -11.91
C CYS A 45 7.56 0.79 -11.50
N ILE A 46 7.02 1.95 -11.93
CA ILE A 46 5.62 2.32 -11.67
C ILE A 46 4.67 1.31 -12.33
N ALA A 47 4.95 0.85 -13.54
CA ALA A 47 4.11 -0.16 -14.21
C ALA A 47 4.08 -1.49 -13.44
N ILE A 48 5.23 -1.94 -12.91
CA ILE A 48 5.31 -3.15 -12.07
C ILE A 48 4.53 -2.96 -10.76
N CYS A 49 4.73 -1.83 -10.07
CA CYS A 49 4.02 -1.51 -8.84
C CYS A 49 2.50 -1.50 -9.05
N ALA A 50 2.06 -0.86 -10.13
CA ALA A 50 0.65 -0.77 -10.47
C ALA A 50 0.08 -2.16 -10.83
N LEU A 51 0.82 -2.98 -11.60
CA LEU A 51 0.44 -4.35 -11.90
C LEU A 51 0.31 -5.21 -10.62
N THR A 52 1.25 -5.10 -9.67
CA THR A 52 1.13 -5.78 -8.38
C THR A 52 -0.09 -5.29 -7.60
N PHE A 53 -0.34 -3.98 -7.57
CA PHE A 53 -1.53 -3.41 -6.92
C PHE A 53 -2.83 -3.96 -7.51
N TRP A 54 -2.95 -4.00 -8.85
CA TRP A 54 -4.13 -4.56 -9.51
C TRP A 54 -4.29 -6.06 -9.28
N ILE A 55 -3.20 -6.84 -9.26
CA ILE A 55 -3.28 -8.27 -8.94
C ILE A 55 -3.79 -8.48 -7.51
N CYS A 56 -3.27 -7.72 -6.54
CA CYS A 56 -3.75 -7.79 -5.17
C CYS A 56 -5.23 -7.40 -5.05
N ASP A 57 -5.66 -6.34 -5.74
CA ASP A 57 -7.05 -5.89 -5.77
C ASP A 57 -7.99 -6.96 -6.35
N ILE A 58 -7.58 -7.60 -7.43
CA ILE A 58 -8.31 -8.73 -8.04
C ILE A 58 -8.43 -9.89 -7.05
N ILE A 59 -7.33 -10.28 -6.39
CA ILE A 59 -7.34 -11.37 -5.41
C ILE A 59 -8.31 -11.06 -4.27
N VAL A 60 -8.28 -9.84 -3.73
CA VAL A 60 -9.17 -9.40 -2.65
C VAL A 60 -10.63 -9.41 -3.12
N THR A 61 -10.90 -8.88 -4.31
CA THR A 61 -12.24 -8.84 -4.91
C THR A 61 -12.84 -10.24 -5.09
N TYR A 62 -12.04 -11.22 -5.51
CA TYR A 62 -12.49 -12.61 -5.62
C TYR A 62 -12.59 -13.33 -4.27
N SER A 63 -11.71 -13.01 -3.32
CA SER A 63 -11.69 -13.66 -2.00
C SER A 63 -12.85 -13.18 -1.12
N LEU A 64 -13.25 -11.91 -1.24
CA LEU A 64 -14.35 -11.30 -0.49
C LEU A 64 -15.66 -12.11 -0.51
N PRO A 65 -16.27 -12.42 -1.67
CA PRO A 65 -17.55 -13.14 -1.72
C PRO A 65 -17.45 -14.56 -1.14
N VAL A 66 -16.30 -15.22 -1.30
CA VAL A 66 -16.04 -16.56 -0.72
C VAL A 66 -16.00 -16.49 0.81
N LEU A 67 -15.34 -15.46 1.34
CA LEU A 67 -15.21 -15.24 2.78
C LEU A 67 -16.53 -14.81 3.42
N LEU A 68 -17.29 -13.94 2.74
CA LEU A 68 -18.63 -13.51 3.16
C LEU A 68 -19.59 -14.69 3.27
N LYS A 69 -19.52 -15.65 2.33
CA LYS A 69 -20.38 -16.82 2.32
C LYS A 69 -20.05 -17.84 3.42
N SER A 70 -18.78 -17.96 3.82
CA SER A 70 -18.35 -18.97 4.80
C SER A 70 -18.35 -18.48 6.25
N VAL A 71 -17.95 -17.23 6.50
CA VAL A 71 -17.67 -16.73 7.87
C VAL A 71 -18.69 -15.67 8.30
N GLY A 72 -19.46 -15.11 7.36
CA GLY A 72 -20.42 -14.03 7.61
C GLY A 72 -19.76 -12.67 7.78
N LEU A 73 -20.58 -11.61 7.75
CA LEU A 73 -20.13 -10.21 7.67
C LEU A 73 -19.13 -9.88 8.79
N ALA A 74 -19.47 -10.21 10.05
CA ALA A 74 -18.68 -9.86 11.22
C ALA A 74 -17.26 -10.49 11.22
N GLY A 75 -17.14 -11.76 10.79
CA GLY A 75 -15.84 -12.43 10.76
C GLY A 75 -14.94 -11.94 9.64
N VAL A 76 -15.51 -11.58 8.49
CA VAL A 76 -14.77 -10.97 7.37
C VAL A 76 -14.23 -9.60 7.79
N PHE A 77 -15.07 -8.73 8.35
CA PHE A 77 -14.64 -7.43 8.85
C PHE A 77 -13.56 -7.54 9.95
N GLY A 78 -13.67 -8.53 10.84
CA GLY A 78 -12.64 -8.81 11.85
C GLY A 78 -11.29 -9.22 11.24
N MET A 79 -11.30 -10.09 10.23
CA MET A 79 -10.07 -10.52 9.55
C MET A 79 -9.39 -9.36 8.80
N TYR A 80 -10.18 -8.54 8.08
CA TYR A 80 -9.65 -7.34 7.43
C TYR A 80 -9.09 -6.34 8.45
N ALA A 81 -9.74 -6.16 9.61
CA ALA A 81 -9.22 -5.30 10.67
C ALA A 81 -7.86 -5.78 11.18
N VAL A 82 -7.66 -7.10 11.37
CA VAL A 82 -6.36 -7.67 11.75
C VAL A 82 -5.30 -7.41 10.67
N VAL A 83 -5.63 -7.64 9.40
CA VAL A 83 -4.72 -7.37 8.28
C VAL A 83 -4.36 -5.90 8.22
N CYS A 84 -5.32 -4.98 8.42
CA CYS A 84 -5.05 -3.55 8.49
C CYS A 84 -4.09 -3.18 9.63
N VAL A 85 -4.23 -3.77 10.81
CA VAL A 85 -3.31 -3.54 11.94
C VAL A 85 -1.91 -4.05 11.62
N ILE A 86 -1.79 -5.25 11.02
CA ILE A 86 -0.50 -5.79 10.58
C ILE A 86 0.14 -4.88 9.53
N SER A 87 -0.62 -4.43 8.54
CA SER A 87 -0.15 -3.48 7.53
C SER A 87 0.28 -2.15 8.14
N TRP A 88 -0.44 -1.62 9.13
CA TRP A 88 -0.02 -0.42 9.85
C TRP A 88 1.32 -0.65 10.56
N VAL A 89 1.46 -1.72 11.33
CA VAL A 89 2.74 -2.04 12.01
C VAL A 89 3.88 -2.18 11.00
N PHE A 90 3.62 -2.83 9.86
CA PHE A 90 4.59 -2.95 8.78
C PHE A 90 4.97 -1.58 8.21
N VAL A 91 4.01 -0.72 7.90
CA VAL A 91 4.28 0.63 7.41
C VAL A 91 5.09 1.42 8.44
N PHE A 92 4.71 1.38 9.71
CA PHE A 92 5.39 2.11 10.79
C PHE A 92 6.84 1.66 11.00
N LEU A 93 7.15 0.36 10.84
CA LEU A 93 8.49 -0.18 11.06
C LEU A 93 9.37 -0.22 9.79
N LYS A 94 8.77 -0.41 8.61
CA LYS A 94 9.48 -0.70 7.36
C LYS A 94 9.40 0.39 6.31
N VAL A 95 8.52 1.39 6.44
CA VAL A 95 8.53 2.56 5.56
C VAL A 95 9.41 3.63 6.22
N PRO A 96 10.70 3.75 5.85
CA PRO A 96 11.49 4.90 6.25
C PRO A 96 10.83 6.16 5.67
N GLU A 97 10.64 7.19 6.50
CA GLU A 97 10.13 8.47 6.00
C GLU A 97 11.04 8.98 4.87
N THR A 98 10.50 9.00 3.64
CA THR A 98 11.17 9.61 2.48
C THR A 98 10.96 11.12 2.42
N LYS A 99 10.15 11.71 3.32
CA LYS A 99 9.90 13.15 3.36
C LYS A 99 11.19 13.90 3.67
N GLY A 100 11.78 14.49 2.63
CA GLY A 100 12.92 15.40 2.74
C GLY A 100 14.28 14.81 2.37
N MET A 101 14.36 13.58 1.85
CA MET A 101 15.62 13.11 1.24
C MET A 101 15.70 13.55 -0.23
N PRO A 102 16.76 14.29 -0.63
CA PRO A 102 16.93 14.69 -2.02
C PRO A 102 17.16 13.45 -2.91
N LEU A 103 16.41 13.39 -4.02
CA LEU A 103 16.47 12.37 -5.07
C LEU A 103 17.91 12.05 -5.53
N GLU A 104 18.82 13.00 -5.40
CA GLU A 104 20.22 12.90 -5.82
C GLU A 104 21.02 11.88 -4.99
N VAL A 105 20.76 11.76 -3.68
CA VAL A 105 21.49 10.82 -2.80
C VAL A 105 21.09 9.38 -3.09
N ILE A 106 19.81 9.12 -3.36
CA ILE A 106 19.31 7.76 -3.68
C ILE A 106 19.89 7.28 -5.02
N THR A 107 20.04 8.19 -5.99
CA THR A 107 20.64 7.87 -7.29
C THR A 107 22.13 7.55 -7.15
N GLU A 108 22.85 8.26 -6.28
CA GLU A 108 24.26 8.02 -6.01
C GLU A 108 24.49 6.68 -5.30
N PHE A 109 23.68 6.34 -4.28
CA PHE A 109 23.74 5.04 -3.58
C PHE A 109 23.47 3.84 -4.52
N PHE A 110 22.49 3.94 -5.43
CA PHE A 110 22.22 2.86 -6.40
C PHE A 110 23.24 2.81 -7.55
N SER A 111 23.87 3.93 -7.93
CA SER A 111 24.94 3.94 -8.93
C SER A 111 26.20 3.19 -8.46
N VAL A 112 26.47 3.21 -7.15
CA VAL A 112 27.57 2.46 -6.53
C VAL A 112 27.28 0.95 -6.55
N GLY A 113 26.03 0.55 -6.28
CA GLY A 113 25.60 -0.85 -6.38
C GLY A 113 25.64 -1.40 -7.81
N ALA A 114 25.23 -0.61 -8.81
CA ALA A 114 25.30 -1.00 -10.22
C ALA A 114 26.75 -1.19 -10.71
N LYS A 115 27.69 -0.37 -10.23
CA LYS A 115 29.12 -0.57 -10.51
C LYS A 115 29.67 -1.86 -9.89
N GLN A 116 29.24 -2.26 -8.69
CA GLN A 116 29.68 -3.51 -8.06
C GLN A 116 29.14 -4.75 -8.77
N VAL A 117 27.87 -4.76 -9.22
CA VAL A 117 27.32 -5.89 -9.98
C VAL A 117 27.98 -6.03 -11.36
N ALA A 118 28.31 -4.90 -12.00
CA ALA A 118 29.07 -4.90 -13.26
C ALA A 118 30.53 -5.36 -13.07
N ALA A 119 31.16 -5.07 -11.93
CA ALA A 119 32.50 -5.55 -11.58
C ALA A 119 32.51 -7.05 -11.21
N ALA A 120 31.45 -7.55 -10.55
CA ALA A 120 31.32 -8.96 -10.20
C ALA A 120 31.03 -9.89 -11.39
N LYS A 121 30.47 -9.36 -12.49
CA LYS A 121 30.20 -10.12 -13.72
C LYS A 121 31.44 -10.26 -14.64
N ASN A 122 32.52 -9.55 -14.35
CA ASN A 122 33.77 -9.55 -15.14
C ASN A 122 34.92 -10.34 -14.48
N ASN A 123 34.63 -11.14 -13.44
CA ASN A 123 35.53 -12.17 -12.89
C ASN A 123 34.84 -13.53 -12.98
#